data_AF-A0A9E2Y8A5-F1
#
_entry.id   AF-A0A9E2Y8A5-F1
#
_cell.length_a   1.000
_cell.length_b   1.000
_cell.length_c   1.000
_cell.angle_alpha   90.00
_cell.angle_beta   90.00
_cell.angle_gamma   90.00
#
_symmetry.space_group_name_H-M   'P 1'
#
loop_
_entity.id
_entity.type
_entity.pdbx_description
1 polymer ?
#
loop_
_entity_poly.entity_id
_entity_poly.type
_entity_poly.pdbx_seq_one_letter_code
_entity_poly.pdbx_strand_id
1 'polypeptide(L)'
;MPEADPDIWETGIAGMFENYDVDGLFDEMFIEPGTPRHHYAPIANRLANFDLAAFDRRRRMADATFRNQGITFTVYKDAAGVEKIFPFDLVPRIIPANEWDVIERGLVQRITALNIFCQD
;
A
#
# COMPACT_ATOMS: atom_id res chain seq x y z
N MET A 1 12.21 -18.66 -19.75
CA MET A 1 12.23 -17.45 -18.90
C MET A 1 12.94 -16.40 -19.74
N PRO A 2 12.26 -15.36 -20.27
CA PRO A 2 13.01 -14.29 -20.93
C PRO A 2 13.75 -13.50 -19.85
N GLU A 3 15.04 -13.27 -20.08
CA GLU A 3 15.89 -12.42 -19.24
C GLU A 3 15.28 -11.02 -19.16
N ALA A 4 15.21 -10.46 -17.95
CA ALA A 4 14.79 -9.07 -17.76
C ALA A 4 15.84 -8.16 -18.37
N ASP A 5 15.41 -7.29 -19.28
CA ASP A 5 16.22 -6.26 -19.91
C ASP A 5 16.85 -5.37 -18.81
N PRO A 6 18.19 -5.24 -18.72
CA PRO A 6 18.85 -4.46 -17.68
C PRO A 6 18.61 -2.94 -17.78
N ASP A 7 18.07 -2.43 -18.89
CA ASP A 7 17.92 -0.98 -19.12
C ASP A 7 16.56 -0.40 -18.67
N ILE A 8 15.60 -1.24 -18.23
CA ILE A 8 14.27 -0.77 -17.75
C ILE A 8 14.30 -0.02 -16.42
N TRP A 9 15.47 0.15 -15.80
CA TRP A 9 15.62 0.80 -14.50
C TRP A 9 16.12 2.26 -14.59
N GLU A 10 16.55 2.75 -15.76
CA GLU A 10 17.13 4.09 -15.91
C GLU A 10 16.14 5.17 -16.40
N THR A 11 14.93 4.80 -16.81
CA THR A 11 13.94 5.78 -17.30
C THR A 11 12.94 6.09 -16.19
N GLY A 12 12.86 7.36 -15.77
CA GLY A 12 11.86 7.82 -14.81
C GLY A 12 10.45 7.36 -15.20
N ILE A 13 9.65 6.99 -14.20
CA ILE A 13 8.32 6.41 -14.43
C ILE A 13 7.35 7.51 -14.88
N ALA A 14 6.96 7.50 -16.16
CA ALA A 14 5.93 8.37 -16.73
C ALA A 14 4.60 7.62 -16.91
N GLY A 15 3.46 8.30 -16.73
CA GLY A 15 2.11 7.73 -16.81
C GLY A 15 1.23 8.16 -15.64
N MET A 16 0.66 7.20 -14.90
CA MET A 16 -0.20 7.44 -13.72
C MET A 16 0.41 8.40 -12.68
N PHE A 17 1.73 8.52 -12.65
CA PHE A 17 2.50 9.30 -11.67
C PHE A 17 3.02 10.65 -12.22
N GLU A 18 2.64 11.05 -13.43
CA GLU A 18 3.21 12.25 -14.09
C GLU A 18 3.06 13.55 -13.27
N ASN A 19 2.00 13.65 -12.47
CA ASN A 19 1.74 14.80 -11.59
C ASN A 19 1.85 14.44 -10.10
N TYR A 20 2.51 13.33 -9.75
CA TYR A 20 2.70 12.92 -8.37
C TYR A 20 3.92 13.64 -7.76
N ASP A 21 3.67 14.42 -6.72
CA ASP A 21 4.70 15.08 -5.92
C ASP A 21 4.83 14.39 -4.56
N VAL A 22 6.07 14.24 -4.09
CA VAL A 22 6.40 13.67 -2.78
C VAL A 22 6.37 14.73 -1.67
N ASP A 23 6.18 16.01 -2.01
CA ASP A 23 6.06 17.15 -1.09
C ASP A 23 7.24 17.27 -0.09
N GLY A 24 8.42 16.76 -0.48
CA GLY A 24 9.61 16.71 0.37
C GLY A 24 9.48 15.81 1.62
N LEU A 25 8.44 14.99 1.69
CA LEU A 25 8.21 14.01 2.76
C LEU A 25 8.86 12.67 2.41
N PHE A 26 8.99 11.80 3.41
CA PHE A 26 9.38 10.43 3.15
C PHE A 26 8.24 9.70 2.44
N ASP A 27 8.48 9.27 1.20
CA ASP A 27 7.57 8.43 0.43
C ASP A 27 8.10 6.98 0.40
N GLU A 28 7.21 6.02 0.62
CA GLU A 28 7.55 4.60 0.61
C GLU A 28 7.90 4.10 -0.79
N MET A 29 7.25 4.62 -1.84
CA MET A 29 7.45 4.19 -3.22
C MET A 29 8.55 4.95 -3.94
N PHE A 30 8.68 6.25 -3.72
CA PHE A 30 9.57 7.16 -4.44
C PHE A 30 10.69 7.71 -3.56
N ILE A 31 11.89 7.85 -4.13
CA ILE A 31 13.01 8.58 -3.53
C ILE A 31 12.86 10.07 -3.86
N GLU A 32 12.56 10.33 -5.13
CA GLU A 32 12.27 11.62 -5.73
C GLU A 32 11.14 11.41 -6.75
N PRO A 33 10.42 12.47 -7.18
CA PRO A 33 9.37 12.34 -8.19
C PRO A 33 9.83 11.55 -9.42
N GLY A 34 9.07 10.53 -9.80
CA GLY A 34 9.37 9.65 -10.93
C GLY A 34 10.49 8.61 -10.69
N THR A 35 11.17 8.63 -9.54
CA THR A 35 12.28 7.71 -9.21
C THR A 35 11.88 6.74 -8.09
N PRO A 36 11.44 5.51 -8.41
CA PRO A 36 11.00 4.57 -7.40
C PRO A 36 12.16 4.00 -6.58
N ARG A 37 11.89 3.62 -5.33
CA ARG A 37 12.79 2.79 -4.53
C ARG A 37 12.94 1.43 -5.18
N HIS A 38 14.12 0.82 -5.06
CA HIS A 38 14.44 -0.47 -5.69
C HIS A 38 13.38 -1.57 -5.44
N HIS A 39 12.92 -1.74 -4.20
CA HIS A 39 11.92 -2.75 -3.86
C HIS A 39 10.50 -2.43 -4.38
N TYR A 40 10.25 -1.18 -4.75
CA TYR A 40 9.00 -0.73 -5.37
C TYR A 40 9.06 -0.69 -6.91
N ALA A 41 10.23 -0.74 -7.53
CA ALA A 41 10.36 -0.64 -8.98
C ALA A 41 9.45 -1.60 -9.78
N PRO A 42 9.29 -2.89 -9.41
CA PRO A 42 8.40 -3.79 -10.15
C PRO A 42 6.92 -3.36 -10.09
N ILE A 43 6.45 -2.88 -8.94
CA ILE A 43 5.05 -2.47 -8.80
C ILE A 43 4.80 -1.09 -9.41
N ALA A 44 5.75 -0.16 -9.25
CA ALA A 44 5.67 1.17 -9.84
C ALA A 44 5.60 1.07 -11.37
N ASN A 45 6.44 0.22 -11.98
CA ASN A 45 6.38 -0.06 -13.42
C ASN A 45 5.04 -0.66 -13.85
N ARG A 46 4.48 -1.57 -13.06
CA ARG A 46 3.17 -2.17 -13.36
C ARG A 46 2.02 -1.17 -13.26
N LEU A 47 2.08 -0.27 -12.26
CA LEU A 47 1.08 0.77 -12.05
C LEU A 47 1.15 1.87 -13.11
N ALA A 48 2.35 2.24 -13.55
CA ALA A 48 2.55 3.25 -14.59
C ALA A 48 1.98 2.82 -15.94
N ASN A 49 2.08 1.53 -16.26
CA ASN A 49 1.53 0.94 -17.48
C ASN A 49 0.05 0.53 -17.33
N PHE A 50 -0.61 0.95 -16.25
CA PHE A 50 -1.97 0.54 -15.96
C PHE A 50 -3.00 1.49 -16.57
N ASP A 51 -3.97 0.95 -17.30
CA ASP A 51 -5.13 1.74 -17.76
C ASP A 51 -5.96 2.18 -16.55
N LEU A 52 -6.18 3.49 -16.39
CA LEU A 52 -6.98 4.07 -15.31
C LEU A 52 -8.40 3.48 -15.26
N ALA A 53 -9.00 3.20 -16.41
CA ALA A 53 -10.32 2.58 -16.44
C ALA A 53 -10.28 1.13 -15.94
N ALA A 54 -9.22 0.39 -16.23
CA ALA A 54 -8.98 -0.94 -15.68
C ALA A 54 -8.74 -0.90 -14.17
N PHE A 55 -8.04 0.13 -13.67
CA PHE A 55 -7.81 0.30 -12.23
C PHE A 55 -9.12 0.54 -11.48
N ASP A 56 -9.96 1.46 -11.97
CA ASP A 56 -11.26 1.74 -11.36
C ASP A 56 -12.20 0.52 -11.40
N ARG A 57 -12.17 -0.28 -12.48
CA ARG A 57 -12.89 -1.56 -12.52
C ARG A 57 -12.45 -2.49 -11.39
N ARG A 58 -11.14 -2.63 -11.15
CA ARG A 58 -10.63 -3.45 -10.04
C ARG A 58 -11.01 -2.90 -8.67
N ARG A 59 -11.01 -1.58 -8.51
CA ARG A 59 -11.45 -0.93 -7.26
C ARG A 59 -12.91 -1.28 -6.97
N ARG A 60 -13.79 -1.15 -7.96
CA ARG A 60 -15.20 -1.54 -7.82
C ARG A 60 -15.40 -3.03 -7.55
N MET A 61 -14.58 -3.90 -8.17
CA MET A 61 -14.61 -5.34 -7.89
C MET A 61 -14.16 -5.66 -6.47
N ALA A 62 -13.11 -5.00 -5.98
CA ALA A 62 -12.69 -5.12 -4.58
C ALA A 62 -13.83 -4.69 -3.65
N ASP A 63 -14.37 -3.48 -3.81
CA ASP A 63 -15.50 -2.99 -3.00
C ASP A 63 -16.68 -3.97 -2.96
N ALA A 64 -17.07 -4.52 -4.12
CA ALA A 64 -18.15 -5.51 -4.19
C ALA A 64 -17.81 -6.82 -3.45
N THR A 65 -16.55 -7.26 -3.53
CA THR A 65 -16.06 -8.45 -2.83
C THR A 65 -16.12 -8.25 -1.31
N PHE A 66 -15.65 -7.12 -0.81
CA PHE A 66 -15.71 -6.81 0.62
C PHE A 66 -17.14 -6.73 1.14
N ARG A 67 -18.08 -6.12 0.38
CA ARG A 67 -19.52 -6.16 0.73
C ARG A 67 -20.05 -7.58 0.83
N ASN A 68 -19.78 -8.39 -0.20
CA ASN A 68 -20.32 -9.76 -0.28
C ASN A 68 -19.75 -10.70 0.79
N GLN A 69 -18.54 -10.42 1.30
CA GLN A 69 -17.90 -11.17 2.39
C GLN A 69 -18.31 -10.67 3.78
N GLY A 70 -19.15 -9.62 3.87
CA GLY A 70 -19.55 -9.04 5.16
C GLY A 70 -18.42 -8.30 5.88
N ILE A 71 -17.40 -7.84 5.17
CA ILE A 71 -16.30 -7.05 5.74
C ILE A 71 -16.77 -5.59 5.82
N THR A 72 -17.68 -5.34 6.76
CA THR A 72 -18.32 -4.05 7.00
C THR A 72 -18.10 -3.58 8.44
N PHE A 73 -18.23 -2.27 8.66
CA PHE A 73 -18.29 -1.67 9.99
C PHE A 73 -19.53 -0.80 10.12
N THR A 74 -20.09 -0.75 11.33
CA THR A 74 -21.29 0.04 11.63
C THR A 74 -20.90 1.47 11.94
N VAL A 75 -21.44 2.42 11.19
CA VAL A 75 -21.28 3.85 11.49
C VAL A 75 -22.46 4.31 12.35
N TYR A 76 -22.20 4.50 13.65
CA TYR A 76 -23.20 4.96 14.62
C TYR A 76 -23.48 6.48 14.58
N LYS A 77 -23.26 7.16 13.44
CA LYS A 77 -23.52 8.60 13.33
C LYS A 77 -24.97 8.97 13.02
N ASP A 78 -25.77 8.04 12.48
CA ASP A 78 -27.20 8.25 12.25
C ASP A 78 -27.98 7.07 12.84
N ALA A 79 -29.18 7.34 13.36
CA ALA A 79 -30.08 6.37 14.01
C ALA A 79 -30.45 5.14 13.14
N ALA A 80 -30.02 5.10 11.88
CA ALA A 80 -30.23 4.04 10.92
C ALA A 80 -29.10 2.99 10.84
N GLY A 81 -28.01 3.13 11.61
CA GLY A 81 -26.95 2.10 11.68
C GLY A 81 -26.41 1.71 10.31
N VAL A 82 -25.94 2.68 9.53
CA VAL A 82 -25.49 2.44 8.14
C VAL A 82 -24.20 1.60 8.16
N GLU A 83 -24.27 0.42 7.54
CA GLU A 83 -23.09 -0.40 7.27
C GLU A 83 -22.24 0.21 6.16
N LYS A 84 -20.95 0.38 6.42
CA LYS A 84 -19.96 0.79 5.42
C LYS A 84 -18.91 -0.30 5.27
N ILE A 85 -18.37 -0.43 4.06
CA ILE A 85 -17.24 -1.31 3.79
C ILE A 85 -15.99 -0.69 4.41
N PHE A 86 -15.09 -1.52 4.93
CA PHE A 86 -13.74 -1.07 5.21
C PHE A 86 -13.08 -0.48 3.94
N PRO A 87 -12.46 0.72 4.02
CA PRO A 87 -11.72 1.24 2.89
C PRO A 87 -10.55 0.30 2.58
N PHE A 88 -10.43 -0.09 1.32
CA PHE A 88 -9.36 -0.96 0.84
C PHE A 88 -8.52 -0.22 -0.20
N ASP A 89 -7.20 -0.22 0.01
CA ASP A 89 -6.26 0.31 -0.96
C ASP A 89 -5.75 -0.81 -1.89
N LEU A 90 -5.72 -0.53 -3.18
CA LEU A 90 -5.18 -1.44 -4.19
C LEU A 90 -3.66 -1.36 -4.32
N VAL A 91 -3.04 -0.29 -3.82
CA VAL A 91 -1.59 -0.09 -3.82
C VAL A 91 -1.03 -0.66 -2.51
N PRO A 92 -0.26 -1.76 -2.55
CA PRO A 92 0.29 -2.34 -1.34
C PRO A 92 1.42 -1.48 -0.77
N ARG A 93 1.51 -1.49 0.56
CA ARG A 93 2.71 -1.03 1.29
C ARG A 93 3.72 -2.17 1.35
N ILE A 94 4.77 -2.10 0.56
CA ILE A 94 5.83 -3.12 0.53
C ILE A 94 6.81 -2.82 1.65
N ILE A 95 7.04 -3.80 2.52
CA ILE A 95 8.05 -3.73 3.58
C ILE A 95 9.13 -4.78 3.24
N PRO A 96 10.37 -4.37 2.93
CA PRO A 96 11.48 -5.30 2.73
C PRO A 96 11.73 -6.19 3.94
N ALA A 97 12.16 -7.43 3.71
CA ALA A 97 12.36 -8.41 4.79
C ALA A 97 13.31 -7.91 5.89
N ASN A 98 14.41 -7.27 5.51
CA ASN A 98 15.37 -6.71 6.46
C ASN A 98 14.79 -5.56 7.31
N GLU A 99 13.86 -4.78 6.76
CA GLU A 99 13.13 -3.75 7.51
C GLU A 99 12.12 -4.40 8.46
N TRP A 100 11.38 -5.40 7.97
CA TRP A 100 10.43 -6.16 8.77
C TRP A 100 11.11 -6.85 9.97
N ASP A 101 12.29 -7.43 9.79
CA ASP A 101 13.05 -8.05 10.87
C ASP A 101 13.34 -7.09 12.02
N VAL A 102 13.56 -5.81 11.72
CA VAL A 102 13.79 -4.78 12.73
C VAL A 102 12.47 -4.41 13.41
N ILE A 103 11.41 -4.21 12.63
CA ILE A 103 10.07 -3.86 13.13
C ILE A 103 9.55 -4.96 14.05
N GLU A 104 9.60 -6.22 13.62
CA GLU A 104 9.13 -7.37 14.38
C GLU A 104 9.83 -7.47 15.74
N ARG A 105 11.16 -7.42 15.78
CA ARG A 105 11.91 -7.45 17.05
C ARG A 105 11.52 -6.31 17.97
N GLY A 106 11.34 -5.10 17.43
CA GLY A 106 10.92 -3.93 18.21
C GLY A 106 9.49 -4.08 18.76
N LEU A 107 8.57 -4.60 17.95
CA LEU A 107 7.18 -4.86 18.37
C LEU A 107 7.12 -5.92 19.47
N VAL A 108 7.85 -7.02 19.32
CA VAL A 108 7.95 -8.08 20.35
C VAL A 108 8.45 -7.49 21.66
N GLN A 109 9.58 -6.77 21.63
CA GLN A 109 10.14 -6.12 22.81
C GLN A 109 9.13 -5.18 23.48
N ARG A 110 8.46 -4.32 22.69
CA ARG A 110 7.51 -3.33 23.20
C ARG A 110 6.29 -3.99 23.84
N ILE A 111 5.72 -5.01 23.21
CA ILE A 111 4.55 -5.72 23.75
C ILE A 111 4.93 -6.45 25.04
N THR A 112 6.10 -7.10 25.09
CA THR A 112 6.58 -7.73 26.32
C THR A 112 6.71 -6.73 27.47
N ALA A 113 7.33 -5.58 27.23
CA ALA A 113 7.49 -4.54 28.25
C ALA A 113 6.13 -3.99 28.73
N LEU A 114 5.21 -3.71 27.81
CA LEU A 114 3.87 -3.21 28.15
C LEU A 114 3.06 -4.24 28.94
N ASN A 115 3.15 -5.53 28.58
CA ASN A 115 2.44 -6.59 29.31
C ASN A 115 2.96 -6.74 30.74
N ILE A 116 4.27 -6.66 30.95
CA ILE A 116 4.85 -6.70 32.30
C ILE A 116 4.41 -5.46 33.09
N PHE A 117 4.45 -4.27 32.48
CA PHE A 117 4.01 -3.03 33.13
C PHE A 117 2.54 -3.09 33.56
N CYS A 118 1.65 -3.67 32.75
CA CYS A 118 0.23 -3.81 33.13
C CYS A 118 -0.03 -4.87 34.22
N GLN A 119 0.94 -5.72 34.52
CA GLN A 119 0.84 -6.74 35.57
C GLN A 119 1.38 -6.27 36.93
N ASP A 120 2.07 -5.12 36.96
CA ASP A 120 2.53 -4.42 38.16
C ASP A 120 1.46 -3.41 38.63
#